data_AF-A0A369TLZ2-F1
#
_entry.id   AF-A0A369TLZ2-F1
#
_cell.length_a   1.000
_cell.length_b   1.000
_cell.length_c   1.000
_cell.angle_alpha   90.00
_cell.angle_beta   90.00
_cell.angle_gamma   90.00
#
_symmetry.space_group_name_H-M   'P 1'
#
loop_
_entity.id
_entity.type
_entity.pdbx_description
1 polymer ?
#
loop_
_entity_poly.entity_id
_entity_poly.type
_entity_poly.pdbx_seq_one_letter_code
_entity_poly.pdbx_strand_id
1 'polypeptide(L)'
;MPVRSHQALGPARQDRARVQRRAGRLRLGPRRIAGVHAVCGNGPALQRGVIDCGITGTASGNIAKLPEVTSHFYALNSGWAPQLRIVNAKWFAQQPSEVQEWLTLASAYFEQEMAWPTQIHNHKMGLACTACEESCETEGGFTVYDSTVTYPTEAELETVQASVQSHVLPNVAANCGDACVADWNDTVGQLVGITMSQ
;
A
#
# COMPACT_ATOMS: atom_id res chain seq x y z
N MET A 1 -73.18 -25.35 -1.74
CA MET A 1 -72.11 -25.99 -0.96
C MET A 1 -71.03 -24.96 -0.68
N PRO A 2 -70.90 -24.50 0.58
CA PRO A 2 -69.85 -23.62 1.09
C PRO A 2 -68.60 -24.45 1.46
N VAL A 3 -67.43 -23.89 1.78
CA VAL A 3 -66.91 -23.60 3.15
C VAL A 3 -65.44 -23.15 2.92
N ARG A 4 -65.05 -21.91 3.25
CA ARG A 4 -64.40 -21.46 4.51
C ARG A 4 -63.03 -22.14 4.76
N SER A 5 -61.92 -21.43 4.60
CA SER A 5 -61.21 -20.63 5.63
C SER A 5 -60.42 -21.46 6.67
N HIS A 6 -59.10 -21.26 6.74
CA HIS A 6 -58.26 -21.15 7.95
C HIS A 6 -56.87 -20.63 7.50
N GLN A 7 -56.49 -19.37 7.75
CA GLN A 7 -55.89 -18.83 8.99
C GLN A 7 -54.59 -19.52 9.45
N ALA A 8 -53.48 -18.77 9.42
CA ALA A 8 -52.51 -18.57 10.51
C ALA A 8 -51.28 -17.83 9.94
N LEU A 9 -51.09 -16.55 10.25
CA LEU A 9 -50.22 -16.02 11.33
C LEU A 9 -48.74 -15.91 10.93
N GLY A 10 -48.23 -14.67 10.86
CA GLY A 10 -46.82 -14.39 11.08
C GLY A 10 -46.21 -13.27 10.22
N PRO A 11 -45.90 -12.09 10.79
CA PRO A 11 -45.07 -11.08 10.16
C PRO A 11 -43.58 -11.31 10.51
N ALA A 12 -42.67 -11.24 9.55
CA ALA A 12 -41.23 -11.21 9.82
C ALA A 12 -40.53 -10.34 8.77
N ARG A 13 -40.29 -9.06 9.07
CA ARG A 13 -38.95 -8.55 9.43
C ARG A 13 -37.84 -9.03 8.48
N GLN A 14 -37.54 -8.21 7.49
CA GLN A 14 -36.14 -7.86 7.20
C GLN A 14 -35.97 -6.37 7.43
N ASP A 15 -36.03 -6.04 8.72
CA ASP A 15 -35.49 -4.81 9.25
C ASP A 15 -34.02 -5.09 9.58
N ARG A 16 -33.13 -4.18 9.17
CA ARG A 16 -31.73 -4.01 9.63
C ARG A 16 -30.64 -4.91 9.03
N ALA A 17 -30.12 -4.50 7.87
CA ALA A 17 -28.68 -4.38 7.76
C ALA A 17 -28.29 -2.99 8.30
N ARG A 18 -28.14 -2.87 9.62
CA ARG A 18 -27.48 -1.71 10.21
C ARG A 18 -26.04 -1.71 9.68
N VAL A 19 -25.76 -0.77 8.77
CA VAL A 19 -24.41 -0.24 8.57
C VAL A 19 -23.92 0.17 9.95
N GLN A 20 -23.08 -0.65 10.55
CA GLN A 20 -22.44 -0.34 11.81
C GLN A 20 -21.35 0.68 11.50
N ARG A 21 -21.76 1.95 11.36
CA ARG A 21 -20.90 3.12 11.42
C ARG A 21 -20.26 3.14 12.82
N ARG A 22 -19.19 2.37 13.02
CA ARG A 22 -18.21 2.69 14.05
C ARG A 22 -17.23 3.66 13.40
N ALA A 23 -17.57 4.94 13.51
CA ALA A 23 -16.60 6.02 13.42
C ALA A 23 -15.62 5.89 14.61
N GLY A 24 -14.67 4.97 14.50
CA GLY A 24 -13.45 5.04 15.28
C GLY A 24 -12.57 6.08 14.60
N ARG A 25 -12.48 7.29 15.17
CA ARG A 25 -11.45 8.27 14.80
C ARG A 25 -10.08 7.65 15.10
N LEU A 26 -9.53 6.89 14.16
CA LEU A 26 -8.11 6.61 14.14
C LEU A 26 -7.44 7.91 13.71
N ARG A 27 -6.95 8.68 14.68
CA ARG A 27 -6.06 9.81 14.41
C ARG A 27 -4.78 9.23 13.82
N LEU A 28 -4.72 9.13 12.49
CA LEU A 28 -3.49 8.93 11.75
C LEU A 28 -2.66 10.21 11.93
N GLY A 29 -1.74 10.18 12.89
CA GLY A 29 -0.61 11.11 12.87
C GLY A 29 0.24 10.91 11.61
N PRO A 30 1.19 11.80 11.31
CA PRO A 30 1.96 11.77 10.06
C PRO A 30 2.95 10.60 10.12
N ARG A 31 2.47 9.38 9.87
CA ARG A 31 3.32 8.23 9.60
C ARG A 31 3.84 8.43 8.18
N ARG A 32 5.08 8.92 8.07
CA ARG A 32 5.81 8.94 6.79
C ARG A 32 5.71 7.56 6.17
N ILE A 33 5.03 7.49 5.04
CA ILE A 33 4.65 6.23 4.42
C ILE A 33 5.89 5.67 3.72
N ALA A 34 6.22 4.42 4.01
CA ALA A 34 7.27 3.66 3.31
C ALA A 34 6.92 3.56 1.83
N GLY A 35 7.72 4.18 0.96
CA GLY A 35 7.52 4.21 -0.48
C GLY A 35 8.31 3.17 -1.25
N VAL A 36 7.98 2.99 -2.54
CA VAL A 36 8.91 2.41 -3.53
C VAL A 36 9.68 3.57 -4.13
N HIS A 37 10.99 3.58 -3.93
CA HIS A 37 11.83 4.71 -4.31
C HIS A 37 12.40 4.50 -5.72
N ALA A 38 12.75 5.58 -6.41
CA ALA A 38 13.43 5.47 -7.69
C ALA A 38 14.89 5.04 -7.46
N VAL A 39 15.10 3.74 -7.45
CA VAL A 39 16.41 3.10 -7.38
C VAL A 39 16.53 2.13 -8.54
N CYS A 40 17.62 2.27 -9.30
CA CYS A 40 17.77 1.60 -10.58
C CYS A 40 18.07 0.11 -10.43
N GLY A 41 17.13 -0.79 -10.74
CA GLY A 41 17.28 -2.25 -10.48
C GLY A 41 16.85 -3.21 -11.60
N ASN A 42 17.84 -3.82 -12.25
CA ASN A 42 17.94 -5.26 -12.50
C ASN A 42 19.46 -5.57 -12.59
N GLY A 43 20.06 -6.09 -11.51
CA GLY A 43 21.51 -6.09 -11.29
C GLY A 43 22.37 -6.47 -12.51
N PRO A 44 22.08 -7.60 -13.21
CA PRO A 44 22.86 -8.01 -14.37
C PRO A 44 22.69 -7.10 -15.60
N ALA A 45 21.53 -6.47 -15.78
CA ALA A 45 21.30 -5.56 -16.91
C ALA A 45 22.03 -4.23 -16.70
N LEU A 46 22.03 -3.72 -15.46
CA LEU A 46 22.79 -2.52 -15.07
C LEU A 46 24.29 -2.77 -15.15
N GLN A 47 24.76 -3.90 -14.60
CA GLN A 47 26.17 -4.27 -14.64
C GLN A 47 26.70 -4.38 -16.07
N ARG A 48 25.86 -4.83 -17.01
CA ARG A 48 26.19 -4.92 -18.44
C ARG A 48 25.91 -3.64 -19.24
N GLY A 49 25.37 -2.59 -18.61
CA GLY A 49 25.01 -1.34 -19.28
C GLY A 49 23.89 -1.47 -20.32
N VAL A 50 23.01 -2.47 -20.18
CA VAL A 50 21.85 -2.66 -21.09
C VAL A 50 20.71 -1.68 -20.77
N ILE A 51 20.65 -1.22 -19.52
CA ILE A 51 19.71 -0.19 -19.05
C ILE A 51 20.48 0.84 -18.23
N ASP A 52 20.05 2.10 -18.32
CA ASP A 52 20.66 3.21 -17.56
C ASP A 52 20.02 3.39 -16.17
N CYS A 53 18.75 3.00 -16.03
CA CYS A 53 17.97 3.21 -14.82
C CYS A 53 16.95 2.10 -14.53
N GLY A 54 16.31 2.16 -13.37
CA GLY A 54 15.23 1.26 -12.93
C GLY A 54 14.53 1.80 -11.67
N ILE A 55 13.55 1.07 -11.16
CA ILE A 55 12.76 1.48 -9.99
C ILE A 55 12.65 0.27 -9.05
N THR A 56 12.93 0.43 -7.75
CA THR A 56 12.84 -0.65 -6.76
C THR A 56 12.63 -0.14 -5.33
N GLY A 57 12.19 -1.02 -4.42
CA GLY A 57 12.12 -0.68 -2.99
C GLY A 57 13.52 -0.36 -2.43
N THR A 58 13.62 0.59 -1.49
CA THR A 58 14.92 1.00 -0.93
C THR A 58 15.68 -0.16 -0.31
N ALA A 59 14.98 -0.99 0.48
CA ALA A 59 15.56 -2.19 1.06
C ALA A 59 15.98 -3.21 0.01
N SER A 60 15.10 -3.48 -0.96
CA SER A 60 15.41 -4.41 -2.06
C SER A 60 16.62 -3.97 -2.86
N GLY A 61 16.78 -2.66 -3.11
CA GLY A 61 17.93 -2.14 -3.84
C GLY A 61 19.25 -2.29 -3.09
N ASN A 62 19.25 -2.04 -1.78
CA ASN A 62 20.41 -2.26 -0.93
C ASN A 62 20.78 -3.75 -0.84
N ILE A 63 19.81 -4.62 -0.52
CA ILE A 63 20.01 -6.07 -0.37
C ILE A 63 20.44 -6.71 -1.70
N ALA A 64 19.92 -6.23 -2.83
CA ALA A 64 20.33 -6.66 -4.16
C ALA A 64 21.67 -6.07 -4.63
N LYS A 65 22.37 -5.32 -3.77
CA LYS A 65 23.70 -4.75 -4.02
C LYS A 65 23.75 -3.82 -5.23
N LEU A 66 22.65 -3.15 -5.55
CA LEU A 66 22.59 -2.19 -6.65
C LEU A 66 23.60 -1.03 -6.50
N PRO A 67 23.97 -0.59 -5.28
CA PRO A 67 25.05 0.39 -5.10
C PRO A 67 26.40 -0.02 -5.71
N GLU A 68 26.67 -1.31 -5.94
CA GLU A 68 27.92 -1.78 -6.55
C GLU A 68 27.98 -1.48 -8.06
N VAL A 69 26.83 -1.23 -8.70
CA VAL A 69 26.69 -1.08 -10.15
C VAL A 69 25.93 0.19 -10.54
N THR A 70 25.68 1.09 -9.58
CA THR A 70 24.98 2.36 -9.81
C THR A 70 25.69 3.48 -9.06
N SER A 71 25.55 4.71 -9.54
CA SER A 71 26.24 5.88 -8.99
C SER A 71 25.33 6.80 -8.18
N HIS A 72 24.03 6.79 -8.44
CA HIS A 72 23.07 7.73 -7.87
C HIS A 72 21.75 7.04 -7.50
N PHE A 73 21.18 7.44 -6.36
CA PHE A 73 19.91 6.97 -5.85
C PHE A 73 18.98 8.17 -5.69
N TYR A 74 17.80 8.12 -6.28
CA TYR A 74 16.81 9.19 -6.18
C TYR A 74 15.62 8.72 -5.35
N ALA A 75 15.52 9.21 -4.12
CA ALA A 75 14.56 8.77 -3.12
C ALA A 75 13.13 9.32 -3.38
N LEU A 76 12.66 9.33 -4.62
CA LEU A 76 11.29 9.65 -4.99
C LEU A 76 10.37 8.43 -4.81
N ASN A 77 9.35 8.56 -3.98
CA ASN A 77 8.30 7.54 -3.87
C ASN A 77 7.41 7.57 -5.13
N SER A 78 7.57 6.58 -6.01
CA SER A 78 6.87 6.48 -7.31
C SER A 78 5.67 5.55 -7.29
N GLY A 79 5.45 4.82 -6.19
CA GLY A 79 4.40 3.81 -6.09
C GLY A 79 4.62 2.91 -4.89
N TRP A 80 3.66 2.03 -4.63
CA TRP A 80 3.72 1.09 -3.52
C TRP A 80 3.59 -0.34 -4.06
N ALA A 81 4.16 -1.31 -3.36
CA ALA A 81 3.99 -2.74 -3.66
C ALA A 81 2.98 -3.34 -2.66
N PRO A 82 1.67 -3.25 -2.90
CA PRO A 82 0.68 -3.77 -1.97
C PRO A 82 0.78 -5.29 -1.88
N GLN A 83 0.72 -5.82 -0.66
CA GLN A 83 0.64 -7.25 -0.41
C GLN A 83 -0.76 -7.58 0.08
N LEU A 84 -1.43 -8.50 -0.62
CA LEU A 84 -2.73 -9.02 -0.21
C LEU A 84 -2.54 -10.41 0.37
N ARG A 85 -3.03 -10.61 1.60
CA ARG A 85 -3.16 -11.94 2.20
C ARG A 85 -4.63 -12.33 2.15
N ILE A 86 -4.90 -13.37 1.38
CA ILE A 86 -6.25 -13.85 1.08
C ILE A 86 -6.41 -15.29 1.54
N VAL A 87 -7.62 -15.63 1.96
CA VAL A 87 -8.02 -16.98 2.31
C VAL A 87 -9.19 -17.40 1.44
N ASN A 88 -9.29 -18.70 1.12
CA ASN A 88 -10.43 -19.20 0.38
C ASN A 88 -11.72 -19.01 1.20
N ALA A 89 -12.67 -18.25 0.65
CA ALA A 89 -13.90 -17.88 1.37
C ALA A 89 -14.75 -19.09 1.77
N LYS A 90 -14.83 -20.13 0.93
CA LYS A 90 -15.60 -21.34 1.23
C LYS A 90 -14.97 -22.13 2.37
N TRP A 91 -13.65 -22.27 2.35
CA TRP A 91 -12.92 -22.91 3.45
C TRP A 91 -13.08 -22.13 4.75
N PHE A 92 -12.93 -20.79 4.70
CA PHE A 92 -13.06 -19.92 5.86
C PHE A 92 -14.44 -20.03 6.52
N ALA A 93 -15.50 -20.03 5.72
CA ALA A 93 -16.88 -20.16 6.20
C ALA A 93 -17.18 -21.53 6.85
N GLN A 94 -16.39 -22.56 6.54
CA GLN A 94 -16.52 -23.89 7.14
C GLN A 94 -15.75 -24.04 8.46
N GLN A 95 -14.92 -23.05 8.83
CA GLN A 95 -14.15 -23.11 10.06
C GLN A 95 -15.03 -22.85 11.29
N PRO A 96 -14.69 -23.41 12.47
CA PRO A 96 -15.33 -23.02 13.73
C PRO A 96 -15.26 -21.51 13.96
N SER A 97 -16.27 -20.95 14.65
CA SER A 97 -16.34 -19.50 14.90
C SER A 97 -15.09 -18.95 15.58
N GLU A 98 -14.53 -19.70 16.53
CA GLU A 98 -13.29 -19.34 17.22
C GLU A 98 -12.09 -19.24 16.27
N VAL A 99 -12.00 -20.12 15.27
CA VAL A 99 -10.93 -20.07 14.25
C VAL A 99 -11.12 -18.89 13.32
N GLN A 100 -12.36 -18.58 12.92
CA GLN A 100 -12.65 -17.41 12.10
C GLN A 100 -12.29 -16.10 12.82
N GLU A 101 -12.65 -16.01 14.10
CA GLU A 101 -12.31 -14.86 14.95
C GLU A 101 -10.80 -14.75 15.14
N TRP A 102 -10.13 -15.86 15.46
CA TRP A 102 -8.67 -15.89 15.62
C TRP A 102 -7.94 -15.46 14.34
N LEU A 103 -8.30 -16.00 13.17
CA LEU A 103 -7.69 -15.64 11.89
C LEU A 103 -7.89 -14.14 11.57
N THR A 104 -9.06 -13.60 11.88
CA THR A 104 -9.37 -12.17 11.67
C THR A 104 -8.50 -11.30 12.56
N LEU A 105 -8.41 -11.62 13.85
CA LEU A 105 -7.58 -10.89 14.81
C LEU A 105 -6.09 -11.01 14.50
N ALA A 106 -5.61 -12.22 14.18
CA ALA A 106 -4.21 -12.46 13.81
C ALA A 106 -3.82 -11.71 12.54
N SER A 107 -4.73 -11.62 11.55
CA SER A 107 -4.48 -10.87 10.31
C SER A 107 -4.33 -9.38 10.59
N ALA A 108 -5.23 -8.81 11.40
CA ALA A 108 -5.17 -7.41 11.80
C ALA A 108 -3.92 -7.11 12.65
N TYR A 109 -3.59 -7.98 13.61
CA TYR A 109 -2.39 -7.85 14.43
C TYR A 109 -1.12 -7.86 13.57
N PHE A 110 -0.99 -8.84 12.66
CA PHE A 110 0.16 -8.88 11.78
C PHE A 110 0.27 -7.60 10.95
N GLU A 111 -0.83 -7.12 10.38
CA GLU A 111 -0.79 -5.91 9.56
C GLU A 111 -0.30 -4.71 10.37
N GLN A 112 -0.92 -4.46 11.52
CA GLN A 112 -0.71 -3.24 12.32
C GLN A 112 0.61 -3.26 13.08
N GLU A 113 0.96 -4.40 13.67
CA GLU A 113 2.05 -4.50 14.65
C GLU A 113 3.33 -5.10 14.06
N MET A 114 3.23 -5.84 12.95
CA MET A 114 4.39 -6.49 12.33
C MET A 114 4.72 -5.88 10.97
N ALA A 115 3.78 -5.92 10.03
CA ALA A 115 4.02 -5.54 8.64
C ALA A 115 4.35 -4.06 8.49
N TRP A 116 3.47 -3.16 8.96
CA TRP A 116 3.68 -1.73 8.81
C TRP A 116 4.98 -1.23 9.47
N PRO A 117 5.28 -1.58 10.74
CA PRO A 117 6.55 -1.19 11.36
C PRO A 117 7.77 -1.73 10.61
N THR A 118 7.72 -2.99 10.17
CA THR A 118 8.82 -3.61 9.40
C THR A 118 9.05 -2.88 8.08
N GLN A 119 7.99 -2.56 7.33
CA GLN A 119 8.13 -1.85 6.06
C GLN A 119 8.69 -0.43 6.26
N ILE A 120 8.28 0.27 7.32
CA ILE A 120 8.84 1.59 7.67
C ILE A 120 10.32 1.49 8.04
N HIS A 121 10.69 0.49 8.85
CA HIS A 121 12.08 0.24 9.21
C HIS A 121 12.92 -0.10 7.98
N ASN A 122 12.49 -1.07 7.17
CA ASN A 122 13.16 -1.47 5.93
C ASN A 122 13.34 -0.30 4.98
N HIS A 123 12.31 0.54 4.85
CA HIS A 123 12.38 1.72 4.02
C HIS A 123 13.52 2.64 4.45
N LYS A 124 13.59 2.95 5.76
CA LYS A 124 14.62 3.80 6.37
C LYS A 124 16.02 3.19 6.23
N MET A 125 16.18 1.92 6.61
CA MET A 125 17.49 1.26 6.57
C MET A 125 18.02 1.12 5.15
N GLY A 126 17.14 0.82 4.18
CA GLY A 126 17.53 0.78 2.77
C GLY A 126 18.10 2.10 2.24
N LEU A 127 17.69 3.25 2.78
CA LEU A 127 18.28 4.55 2.43
C LEU A 127 19.52 4.85 3.27
N ALA A 128 19.39 4.76 4.60
CA ALA A 128 20.47 5.09 5.55
C ALA A 128 21.73 4.26 5.29
N CYS A 129 21.59 2.95 5.11
CA CYS A 129 22.72 2.07 4.82
C CYS A 129 23.29 2.25 3.42
N THR A 130 22.48 2.69 2.45
CA THR A 130 22.98 3.01 1.11
C THR A 130 23.80 4.32 1.10
N ALA A 131 23.48 5.26 1.99
CA ALA A 131 24.10 6.58 2.08
C ALA A 131 25.20 6.70 3.16
N CYS A 132 25.60 5.59 3.80
CA CYS A 132 26.55 5.58 4.93
C CYS A 132 26.11 6.49 6.10
N GLU A 133 24.80 6.61 6.35
CA GLU A 133 24.29 7.40 7.47
C GLU A 133 24.55 6.67 8.81
N GLU A 134 24.82 7.43 9.88
CA GLU A 134 25.05 6.88 11.22
C GLU A 134 23.87 6.05 11.76
N SER A 135 22.65 6.33 11.28
CA SER A 135 21.45 5.57 11.62
C SER A 135 21.31 4.24 10.89
N CYS A 136 22.27 3.83 10.07
CA CYS A 136 22.25 2.52 9.44
C CYS A 136 22.42 1.40 10.47
N GLU A 137 21.42 0.53 10.55
CA GLU A 137 21.47 -0.72 11.29
C GLU A 137 21.61 -1.87 10.27
N THR A 138 22.71 -2.63 10.35
CA THR A 138 22.97 -3.75 9.41
C THR A 138 22.22 -5.04 9.76
N GLU A 139 21.52 -5.04 10.89
CA GLU A 139 20.60 -6.13 11.23
C GLU A 139 19.50 -6.22 10.17
N GLY A 140 19.14 -7.44 9.75
CA GLY A 140 18.19 -7.64 8.65
C GLY A 140 18.79 -7.74 7.25
N GLY A 141 20.13 -7.78 7.13
CA GLY A 141 20.81 -8.11 5.88
C GLY A 141 21.17 -6.90 5.00
N PHE A 142 21.12 -5.70 5.56
CA PHE A 142 21.58 -4.49 4.88
C PHE A 142 23.11 -4.45 4.79
N THR A 143 23.62 -3.86 3.72
CA THR A 143 25.04 -3.58 3.52
C THR A 143 25.26 -2.07 3.54
N VAL A 144 26.33 -1.63 4.21
CA VAL A 144 26.74 -0.23 4.21
C VAL A 144 27.43 0.09 2.88
N TYR A 145 26.95 1.13 2.22
CA TYR A 145 27.54 1.72 1.02
C TYR A 145 27.70 3.22 1.23
N ASP A 146 28.53 3.85 0.41
CA ASP A 146 28.74 5.31 0.38
C ASP A 146 28.22 5.88 -0.96
N SER A 147 26.93 5.65 -1.23
CA SER A 147 26.29 6.11 -2.46
C SER A 147 25.63 7.47 -2.27
N THR A 148 25.57 8.25 -3.35
CA THR A 148 24.83 9.51 -3.35
C THR A 148 23.33 9.24 -3.38
N VAL A 149 22.64 9.52 -2.27
CA VAL A 149 21.18 9.50 -2.16
C VAL A 149 20.65 10.93 -2.19
N THR A 150 19.77 11.21 -3.15
CA THR A 150 19.12 12.51 -3.33
C THR A 150 17.62 12.40 -3.09
N TYR A 151 16.99 13.49 -2.68
CA TYR A 151 15.55 13.54 -2.38
C TYR A 151 14.85 14.53 -3.32
N PRO A 152 13.57 14.30 -3.66
CA PRO A 152 12.83 15.22 -4.50
C PRO A 152 12.67 16.59 -3.82
N THR A 153 12.82 17.64 -4.61
CA THR A 153 12.45 19.00 -4.26
C THR A 153 10.93 19.21 -4.34
N GLU A 154 10.42 20.28 -3.73
CA GLU A 154 8.98 20.60 -3.81
C GLU A 154 8.51 20.79 -5.26
N ALA A 155 9.30 21.47 -6.09
CA ALA A 155 8.96 21.68 -7.51
C ALA A 155 8.90 20.36 -8.30
N GLU A 156 9.74 19.39 -7.95
CA GLU A 156 9.68 18.04 -8.56
C GLU A 156 8.44 17.27 -8.07
N LEU A 157 8.07 17.40 -6.80
CA LEU A 157 6.83 16.81 -6.28
C LEU A 157 5.59 17.40 -6.93
N GLU A 158 5.54 18.72 -7.13
CA GLU A 158 4.47 19.40 -7.88
C GLU A 158 4.39 18.88 -9.33
N THR A 159 5.55 18.68 -9.98
CA THR A 159 5.62 18.13 -11.34
C THR A 159 5.07 16.69 -11.40
N VAL A 160 5.43 15.85 -10.41
CA VAL A 160 4.90 14.49 -10.30
C VAL A 160 3.40 14.52 -10.06
N GLN A 161 2.91 15.37 -9.15
CA GLN A 161 1.49 15.50 -8.86
C GLN A 161 0.70 15.94 -10.10
N ALA A 162 1.18 16.95 -10.84
CA ALA A 162 0.56 17.41 -12.07
C ALA A 162 0.53 16.29 -13.13
N SER A 163 1.60 15.50 -13.25
CA SER A 163 1.68 14.37 -14.17
C SER A 163 0.70 13.25 -13.79
N VAL A 164 0.58 12.93 -12.49
CA VAL A 164 -0.38 11.94 -12.00
C VAL A 164 -1.82 12.40 -12.29
N GLN A 165 -2.14 13.66 -12.03
CA GLN A 165 -3.46 14.22 -12.28
C GLN A 165 -3.86 14.24 -13.76
N SER A 166 -2.93 14.62 -14.63
CA SER A 166 -3.21 14.80 -16.06
C SER A 166 -3.10 13.53 -16.91
N HIS A 167 -2.30 12.55 -16.48
CA HIS A 167 -2.02 11.35 -17.28
C HIS A 167 -2.39 10.03 -16.59
N VAL A 168 -2.27 9.93 -15.27
CA VAL A 168 -2.51 8.65 -14.58
C VAL A 168 -3.96 8.53 -14.14
N LEU A 169 -4.48 9.51 -13.41
CA LEU A 169 -5.84 9.47 -12.86
C LEU A 169 -6.94 9.34 -13.92
N PRO A 170 -6.87 9.99 -15.10
CA PRO A 170 -7.89 9.80 -16.13
C PRO A 170 -7.95 8.35 -16.63
N ASN A 171 -6.79 7.72 -16.80
CA ASN A 171 -6.70 6.31 -17.19
C ASN A 171 -7.23 5.38 -16.08
N VAL A 172 -7.00 5.70 -14.81
CA VAL A 172 -7.55 4.94 -13.69
C VAL A 172 -9.08 5.08 -13.63
N ALA A 173 -9.59 6.31 -13.73
CA ALA A 173 -11.02 6.61 -13.71
C ALA A 173 -11.77 5.84 -14.80
N ALA A 174 -11.26 5.88 -16.04
CA ALA A 174 -11.85 5.19 -17.18
C ALA A 174 -11.92 3.66 -16.99
N ASN A 175 -10.96 3.07 -16.27
CA ASN A 175 -10.91 1.63 -16.02
C ASN A 175 -11.72 1.18 -14.80
N CYS A 176 -11.97 2.05 -13.82
CA CYS A 176 -12.57 1.66 -12.54
C CYS A 176 -14.03 2.08 -12.34
N GLY A 177 -14.52 3.08 -13.10
CA GLY A 177 -15.93 3.49 -13.11
C GLY A 177 -16.35 4.39 -11.94
N ASP A 178 -17.60 4.88 -11.99
CA ASP A 178 -18.08 5.98 -11.14
C ASP A 178 -18.00 5.71 -9.63
N ALA A 179 -18.30 4.48 -9.21
CA ALA A 179 -18.25 4.10 -7.79
C ALA A 179 -16.82 4.16 -7.25
N CYS A 180 -15.84 3.67 -8.01
CA CYS A 180 -14.43 3.75 -7.64
C CYS A 180 -13.93 5.19 -7.61
N VAL A 181 -14.35 6.03 -8.57
CA VAL A 181 -13.99 7.46 -8.59
C VAL A 181 -14.51 8.16 -7.33
N ALA A 182 -15.76 7.90 -6.95
CA ALA A 182 -16.33 8.43 -5.71
C ALA A 182 -15.55 7.95 -4.47
N ASP A 183 -15.33 6.63 -4.33
CA ASP A 183 -14.61 6.05 -3.20
C ASP A 183 -13.17 6.59 -3.09
N TRP A 184 -12.48 6.74 -4.23
CA TRP A 184 -11.12 7.28 -4.25
C TRP A 184 -11.09 8.74 -3.82
N ASN A 185 -12.02 9.56 -4.32
CA ASN A 185 -12.14 10.98 -3.94
C ASN A 185 -12.49 11.14 -2.45
N ASP A 186 -13.34 10.29 -1.91
CA ASP A 186 -13.74 10.31 -0.50
C ASP A 186 -12.67 9.77 0.46
N THR A 187 -11.63 9.10 -0.05
CA THR A 187 -10.56 8.50 0.75
C THR A 187 -9.19 9.09 0.42
N VAL A 188 -8.51 8.54 -0.59
CA VAL A 188 -7.15 8.92 -0.98
C VAL A 188 -7.10 10.36 -1.45
N GLY A 189 -8.05 10.78 -2.29
CA GLY A 189 -8.10 12.13 -2.83
C GLY A 189 -8.11 13.22 -1.77
N GLN A 190 -8.89 13.04 -0.70
CA GLN A 190 -8.90 13.94 0.46
C GLN A 190 -7.55 13.98 1.19
N LEU A 191 -6.87 12.84 1.32
CA LEU A 191 -5.57 12.77 2.01
C LEU A 191 -4.45 13.46 1.23
N VAL A 192 -4.49 13.39 -0.10
CA VAL A 192 -3.43 13.95 -0.96
C VAL A 192 -3.80 15.30 -1.61
N GLY A 193 -5.02 15.79 -1.42
CA GLY A 193 -5.49 17.05 -2.00
C GLY A 193 -5.66 17.00 -3.52
N ILE A 194 -6.08 15.84 -4.05
CA ILE A 194 -6.25 15.59 -5.48
C ILE A 194 -7.63 15.03 -5.76
N THR A 195 -8.21 15.34 -6.92
CA THR A 195 -9.48 14.79 -7.38
C THR A 195 -9.27 13.97 -8.65
N MET A 196 -9.91 12.80 -8.69
CA MET A 196 -10.03 11.97 -9.89
C MET A 196 -11.37 12.28 -10.57
N SER A 197 -11.34 12.52 -11.87
CA SER A 197 -12.54 12.70 -12.70
C SER A 197 -12.53 11.69 -13.84
N GLN A 198 -13.73 11.30 -14.28
CA GLN A 198 -13.94 10.60 -15.56
C GLN A 198 -13.61 11.51 -16.74
#